data_AF-A0A1G1C719-F1
#
_entry.id   AF-A0A1G1C719-F1
#
_cell.length_a   1.000
_cell.length_b   1.000
_cell.length_c   1.000
_cell.angle_alpha   90.00
_cell.angle_beta   90.00
_cell.angle_gamma   90.00
#
_symmetry.space_group_name_H-M   'P 1'
#
loop_
_entity.id
_entity.type
_entity.pdbx_description
1 polymer ?
#
loop_
_entity_poly.entity_id
_entity_poly.type
_entity_poly.pdbx_seq_one_letter_code
_entity_poly.pdbx_strand_id
1 'polypeptide(L)'
;MVYALVHVATGQDAAQKNVTPAKDGTAPAVAIQPQTAVPNEPSPGQPPPSASDGSAAETAFLGFVAIICLLLAITVGIGAYLGFTGRITVYRDYDDLFFIALLGIVPTITLPGIMMVYALTDSAIVLMLLLLGLVGVEVALLGRISARTWEDNPRYGAWFAALTTKVFLAVLFLTHLLSFLNPQDKTGKKRRTTRASALVTLTLLTPVMMRLVRNKTGTYNPERLFRRWFH
;
A
#
# COMPACT_ATOMS: atom_id res chain seq x y z
N MET A 1 -5.82 0.25 1.36
CA MET A 1 -4.90 -0.10 2.47
C MET A 1 -4.21 1.13 3.05
N VAL A 2 -3.72 2.08 2.23
CA VAL A 2 -3.18 3.38 2.69
C VAL A 2 -4.22 4.23 3.46
N TYR A 3 -5.49 4.18 3.05
CA TYR A 3 -6.58 4.92 3.72
C TYR A 3 -6.91 4.45 5.16
N ALA A 4 -6.64 3.19 5.48
CA ALA A 4 -6.93 2.64 6.81
C ALA A 4 -5.84 2.96 7.85
N LEU A 5 -4.62 3.26 7.39
CA LEU A 5 -3.49 3.64 8.25
C LEU A 5 -3.53 5.12 8.65
N VAL A 6 -4.11 5.99 7.83
CA VAL A 6 -4.24 7.43 8.13
C VAL A 6 -5.29 7.68 9.22
N HIS A 7 -6.40 6.93 9.22
CA HIS A 7 -7.47 7.12 10.22
C HIS A 7 -7.11 6.67 11.64
N VAL A 8 -6.14 5.78 11.80
CA VAL A 8 -5.65 5.36 13.14
C VAL A 8 -4.69 6.40 13.73
N ALA A 9 -4.07 7.24 12.89
CA ALA A 9 -3.11 8.25 13.32
C ALA A 9 -3.75 9.59 13.75
N THR A 10 -5.03 9.84 13.43
CA THR A 10 -5.70 11.13 13.73
C THR A 10 -6.45 11.18 15.06
N GLY A 11 -6.33 10.16 15.92
CA GLY A 11 -6.60 10.29 17.36
C GLY A 11 -7.99 10.81 17.76
N GLN A 12 -9.06 10.52 17.01
CA GLN A 12 -10.39 11.04 17.31
C GLN A 12 -11.23 10.25 18.33
N ASP A 13 -10.74 9.11 18.85
CA ASP A 13 -11.54 8.22 19.71
C ASP A 13 -11.08 8.16 21.19
N ALA A 14 -10.31 9.15 21.69
CA ALA A 14 -9.83 9.16 23.07
C ALA A 14 -10.62 10.05 24.04
N ALA A 15 -11.81 10.52 23.66
CA ALA A 15 -12.63 11.42 24.49
C ALA A 15 -13.87 10.71 25.07
N GLN A 16 -13.68 9.65 25.85
CA GLN A 16 -14.68 9.20 26.83
C GLN A 16 -14.01 8.31 27.88
N LYS A 17 -13.20 8.91 28.76
CA LYS A 17 -12.71 8.25 29.97
C LYS A 17 -13.59 8.64 31.15
N ASN A 18 -14.28 7.64 31.68
CA ASN A 18 -15.12 7.66 32.88
C ASN A 18 -14.49 8.50 34.01
N VAL A 19 -15.24 9.49 34.49
CA VAL A 19 -14.97 10.21 35.74
C VAL A 19 -15.62 9.42 36.87
N THR A 20 -14.79 8.85 37.76
CA THR A 20 -15.21 8.32 39.06
C THR A 20 -14.97 9.42 40.11
N PRO A 21 -15.92 9.74 41.01
CA PRO A 21 -15.71 10.80 41.98
C PRO A 21 -14.85 10.30 43.16
N ALA A 22 -13.79 11.02 43.46
CA ALA A 22 -13.00 10.84 44.68
C ALA A 22 -13.70 11.55 45.85
N LYS A 23 -13.85 10.80 46.95
CA LYS A 23 -14.14 11.30 48.30
C LYS A 23 -12.80 11.74 48.88
N ASP A 24 -12.62 13.03 49.15
CA ASP A 24 -11.98 13.54 50.37
C ASP A 24 -11.83 15.07 50.34
N GLY A 25 -12.10 15.66 51.50
CA GLY A 25 -12.21 17.09 51.71
C GLY A 25 -10.85 17.80 51.67
N THR A 26 -10.75 18.81 50.82
CA THR A 26 -9.83 19.94 50.96
C THR A 26 -10.45 21.15 50.23
N ALA A 27 -10.18 22.36 50.74
CA ALA A 27 -10.84 23.64 50.46
C ALA A 27 -11.29 23.94 49.00
N PRO A 28 -12.35 24.74 48.79
CA PRO A 28 -12.85 25.05 47.46
C PRO A 28 -11.84 25.92 46.70
N ALA A 29 -11.12 25.30 45.76
CA ALA A 29 -10.46 26.03 44.69
C ALA A 29 -11.55 26.74 43.86
N VAL A 30 -11.38 28.04 43.65
CA VAL A 30 -12.24 28.86 42.80
C VAL A 30 -12.34 28.20 41.43
N ALA A 31 -13.49 27.60 41.16
CA ALA A 31 -13.81 27.01 39.87
C ALA A 31 -13.92 28.15 38.85
N ILE A 32 -12.85 28.36 38.08
CA ILE A 32 -12.96 29.09 36.82
C ILE A 32 -13.81 28.21 35.93
N GLN A 33 -15.11 28.52 35.85
CA GLN A 33 -16.01 27.88 34.90
C GLN A 33 -15.39 28.06 33.51
N PRO A 34 -15.22 26.98 32.73
CA PRO A 34 -14.90 27.14 31.32
C PRO A 34 -16.01 28.00 30.71
N GLN A 35 -15.67 29.13 30.10
CA GLN A 35 -16.59 29.87 29.27
C GLN A 35 -17.12 28.89 28.22
N THR A 36 -18.34 28.42 28.40
CA THR A 36 -19.09 27.74 27.35
C THR A 36 -19.18 28.74 26.21
N ALA A 37 -18.38 28.51 25.17
CA ALA A 37 -18.49 29.21 23.92
C ALA A 37 -19.95 29.14 23.49
N VAL A 38 -20.64 30.28 23.54
CA VAL A 38 -21.99 30.42 23.02
C VAL A 38 -21.89 30.02 21.55
N PRO A 39 -22.63 29.00 21.09
CA PRO A 39 -22.67 28.67 19.67
C PRO A 39 -23.12 29.92 18.95
N ASN A 40 -22.29 30.46 18.05
CA ASN A 40 -22.70 31.56 17.19
C ASN A 40 -23.97 31.11 16.46
N GLU A 41 -25.12 31.66 16.85
CA GLU A 41 -26.34 31.46 16.10
C GLU A 41 -26.08 32.01 14.69
N PRO A 42 -26.35 31.20 13.64
CA PRO A 42 -26.13 31.64 12.27
C PRO A 42 -26.97 32.90 12.02
N SER A 43 -26.30 33.95 11.55
CA SER A 43 -26.91 35.25 11.26
C SER A 43 -28.15 35.07 10.35
N PRO A 44 -29.31 35.63 10.70
CA PRO A 44 -30.54 35.48 9.93
C PRO A 44 -30.39 36.22 8.60
N GLY A 45 -30.02 35.48 7.56
CA GLY A 45 -29.76 36.02 6.22
C GLY A 45 -28.73 35.26 5.42
N GLN A 46 -27.98 34.34 6.03
CA GLN A 46 -27.08 33.49 5.26
C GLN A 46 -27.87 32.32 4.66
N PRO A 47 -27.98 32.22 3.31
CA PRO A 47 -28.66 31.10 2.69
C PRO A 47 -27.98 29.79 3.11
N PRO A 48 -28.75 28.72 3.35
CA PRO A 48 -28.17 27.44 3.72
C PRO A 48 -27.14 27.04 2.64
N PRO A 49 -25.96 26.51 3.04
CA PRO A 49 -24.96 26.09 2.08
C PRO A 49 -25.61 25.11 1.09
N SER A 50 -25.58 25.46 -0.19
CA SER A 50 -26.21 24.69 -1.26
C SER A 50 -25.61 23.29 -1.30
N ALA A 51 -26.40 22.28 -0.92
CA ALA A 51 -26.00 20.87 -0.88
C ALA A 51 -25.58 20.28 -2.25
N SER A 52 -25.67 21.06 -3.33
CA SER A 52 -25.31 20.65 -4.70
C SER A 52 -23.81 20.62 -4.99
N ASP A 53 -23.00 21.41 -4.27
CA ASP A 53 -21.63 21.71 -4.73
C ASP A 53 -20.64 20.58 -4.39
N GLY A 54 -20.90 19.81 -3.32
CA GLY A 54 -20.09 18.66 -2.94
C GLY A 54 -20.23 17.45 -3.89
N SER A 55 -21.44 17.22 -4.41
CA SER A 55 -21.76 16.05 -5.24
C SER A 55 -21.06 16.08 -6.61
N ALA A 56 -20.97 17.26 -7.24
CA ALA A 56 -20.30 17.41 -8.53
C ALA A 56 -18.78 17.18 -8.42
N ALA A 57 -18.14 17.68 -7.36
CA ALA A 57 -16.72 17.50 -7.11
C ALA A 57 -16.36 16.03 -6.82
N GLU A 58 -17.15 15.33 -6.00
CA GLU A 58 -16.98 13.90 -5.74
C GLU A 58 -17.14 13.07 -7.01
N THR A 59 -18.16 13.36 -7.83
CA THR A 59 -18.40 12.65 -9.09
C THR A 59 -17.26 12.88 -10.09
N ALA A 60 -16.74 14.11 -10.20
CA ALA A 60 -15.60 14.43 -11.04
C ALA A 60 -14.31 13.72 -10.57
N PHE A 61 -14.08 13.67 -9.26
CA PHE A 61 -12.95 12.95 -8.68
C PHE A 61 -13.03 11.44 -8.97
N LEU A 62 -14.19 10.82 -8.75
CA LEU A 62 -14.40 9.41 -9.06
C LEU A 62 -14.21 9.11 -10.55
N GLY A 63 -14.71 9.98 -11.42
CA GLY A 63 -14.50 9.89 -12.87
C GLY A 63 -13.01 9.96 -13.24
N PHE A 64 -12.27 10.89 -12.66
CA PHE A 64 -10.83 11.03 -12.86
C PHE A 64 -10.05 9.79 -12.40
N VAL A 65 -10.36 9.25 -11.22
CA VAL A 65 -9.75 8.02 -10.71
C VAL A 65 -10.06 6.84 -11.63
N ALA A 66 -11.30 6.71 -12.12
CA ALA A 66 -11.68 5.65 -13.05
C ALA A 66 -10.88 5.72 -14.36
N ILE A 67 -10.67 6.92 -14.90
CA ILE A 67 -9.85 7.13 -16.11
C ILE A 67 -8.40 6.70 -15.87
N ILE A 68 -7.79 7.08 -14.74
CA ILE A 68 -6.43 6.65 -14.40
C ILE A 68 -6.34 5.13 -14.30
N CYS A 69 -7.28 4.49 -13.60
CA CYS A 69 -7.32 3.03 -13.48
C CYS A 69 -7.44 2.35 -14.84
N LEU A 70 -8.26 2.89 -15.74
CA LEU A 70 -8.41 2.39 -17.10
C LEU A 70 -7.11 2.51 -17.90
N LEU A 71 -6.47 3.68 -17.88
CA LEU A 71 -5.19 3.91 -18.55
C LEU A 71 -4.08 3.00 -18.02
N LEU A 72 -4.05 2.78 -16.69
CA LEU A 72 -3.12 1.85 -16.06
C LEU A 72 -3.37 0.42 -16.53
N ALA A 73 -4.63 -0.03 -16.53
CA ALA A 73 -5.00 -1.37 -16.99
C ALA A 73 -4.63 -1.59 -18.46
N ILE A 74 -4.85 -0.59 -19.33
CA ILE A 74 -4.45 -0.64 -20.74
C ILE A 74 -2.92 -0.74 -20.87
N THR A 75 -2.18 0.08 -20.12
CA THR A 75 -0.70 0.09 -20.16
C THR A 75 -0.13 -1.27 -19.71
N VAL A 76 -0.67 -1.84 -18.63
CA VAL A 76 -0.30 -3.17 -18.13
C VAL A 76 -0.67 -4.26 -19.14
N GLY A 77 -1.86 -4.17 -19.74
CA GLY A 77 -2.31 -5.12 -20.76
C GLY A 77 -1.40 -5.13 -21.99
N ILE A 78 -1.03 -3.95 -22.49
CA ILE A 78 -0.07 -3.79 -23.60
C ILE A 78 1.29 -4.34 -23.20
N GLY A 79 1.82 -3.98 -22.02
CA GLY A 79 3.11 -4.46 -21.56
C GLY A 79 3.16 -5.97 -21.37
N ALA A 80 2.11 -6.58 -20.81
CA ALA A 80 1.99 -8.03 -20.68
C ALA A 80 1.94 -8.70 -22.06
N TYR A 81 1.13 -8.19 -23.00
CA TYR A 81 1.04 -8.72 -24.36
C TYR A 81 2.38 -8.65 -25.11
N LEU A 82 3.06 -7.50 -25.05
CA LEU A 82 4.39 -7.32 -25.65
C LEU A 82 5.44 -8.22 -24.96
N GLY A 83 5.32 -8.45 -23.66
CA GLY A 83 6.16 -9.37 -22.91
C GLY A 83 5.97 -10.82 -23.33
N PHE A 84 4.72 -11.27 -23.50
CA PHE A 84 4.41 -12.63 -23.98
C PHE A 84 4.93 -12.89 -25.39
N THR A 85 4.86 -11.90 -26.27
CA THR A 85 5.38 -11.94 -27.64
C THR A 85 6.91 -11.76 -27.72
N GLY A 86 7.57 -11.48 -26.59
CA GLY A 86 9.03 -11.29 -26.53
C GLY A 86 9.53 -9.97 -27.15
N ARG A 87 8.63 -9.02 -27.43
CA ARG A 87 8.97 -7.70 -27.99
C ARG A 87 9.55 -6.75 -26.94
N ILE A 88 9.16 -6.93 -25.68
CA ILE A 88 9.75 -6.24 -24.53
C ILE A 88 10.17 -7.29 -23.49
N THR A 89 11.16 -6.94 -22.68
CA THR A 89 11.54 -7.74 -21.52
C THR A 89 10.83 -7.17 -20.31
N VAL A 90 9.83 -7.89 -19.81
CA VAL A 90 9.24 -7.59 -18.49
C VAL A 90 10.25 -8.10 -17.45
N TYR A 91 10.23 -9.36 -17.05
CA TYR A 91 11.23 -9.83 -16.08
C TYR A 91 12.47 -10.37 -16.79
N ARG A 92 13.66 -9.84 -16.45
CA ARG A 92 14.92 -10.29 -17.06
C ARG A 92 15.20 -11.75 -16.68
N ASP A 93 15.16 -12.02 -15.38
CA ASP A 93 15.46 -13.30 -14.76
C ASP A 93 14.65 -13.48 -13.45
N TYR A 94 14.86 -14.59 -12.74
CA TYR A 94 14.18 -14.82 -11.45
C TYR A 94 14.65 -13.88 -10.34
N ASP A 95 15.87 -13.35 -10.43
CA ASP A 95 16.39 -12.40 -9.45
C ASP A 95 15.67 -11.05 -9.58
N ASP A 96 15.33 -10.63 -10.79
CA ASP A 96 14.49 -9.45 -11.07
C ASP A 96 13.09 -9.58 -10.47
N LEU A 97 12.49 -10.78 -10.53
CA LEU A 97 11.21 -11.09 -9.88
C LEU A 97 11.30 -10.96 -8.35
N PHE A 98 12.43 -11.38 -7.77
CA PHE A 98 12.69 -11.24 -6.34
C PHE A 98 12.90 -9.77 -5.93
N PHE A 99 13.69 -9.00 -6.69
CA PHE A 99 13.91 -7.58 -6.40
C PHE A 99 12.64 -6.74 -6.47
N ILE A 100 11.75 -6.99 -7.44
CA ILE A 100 10.46 -6.29 -7.49
C ILE A 100 9.55 -6.69 -6.32
N ALA A 101 9.61 -7.95 -5.86
CA ALA A 101 8.86 -8.38 -4.69
C ALA A 101 9.38 -7.70 -3.40
N LEU A 102 10.69 -7.51 -3.29
CA LEU A 102 11.30 -6.77 -2.19
C LEU A 102 10.77 -5.34 -2.07
N LEU A 103 10.50 -4.65 -3.18
CA LEU A 103 9.92 -3.30 -3.20
C LEU A 103 8.59 -3.22 -2.43
N GLY A 104 7.83 -4.31 -2.38
CA GLY A 104 6.61 -4.37 -1.57
C GLY A 104 6.82 -4.97 -0.19
N ILE A 105 7.72 -5.95 -0.04
CA ILE A 105 7.97 -6.65 1.22
C ILE A 105 8.69 -5.76 2.23
N VAL A 106 9.74 -5.05 1.80
CA VAL A 106 10.54 -4.17 2.65
C VAL A 106 9.68 -3.16 3.41
N PRO A 107 8.81 -2.35 2.78
CA PRO A 107 8.00 -1.40 3.52
C PRO A 107 6.93 -2.10 4.37
N THR A 108 6.39 -3.23 3.91
CA THR A 108 5.39 -4.01 4.66
C THR A 108 5.94 -4.52 6.00
N ILE A 109 7.21 -4.92 6.05
CA ILE A 109 7.85 -5.43 7.28
C ILE A 109 8.46 -4.30 8.11
N THR A 110 9.12 -3.34 7.47
CA THR A 110 9.88 -2.31 8.18
C THR A 110 8.99 -1.24 8.80
N LEU A 111 7.88 -0.82 8.15
CA LEU A 111 7.00 0.22 8.69
C LEU A 111 6.44 -0.13 10.07
N PRO A 112 5.87 -1.33 10.33
CA PRO A 112 5.47 -1.72 11.67
C PRO A 112 6.62 -1.69 12.68
N GLY A 113 7.82 -2.10 12.27
CA GLY A 113 9.03 -2.04 13.11
C GLY A 113 9.43 -0.61 13.48
N ILE A 114 9.40 0.30 12.51
CA ILE A 114 9.65 1.74 12.73
C ILE A 114 8.62 2.32 13.70
N MET A 115 7.33 1.98 13.52
CA MET A 115 6.26 2.41 14.43
C MET A 115 6.45 1.86 15.84
N MET A 116 6.92 0.62 15.98
CA MET A 116 7.25 0.04 17.28
C MET A 116 8.40 0.79 17.95
N VAL A 117 9.48 1.11 17.23
CA VAL A 117 10.60 1.90 17.79
C VAL A 117 10.13 3.30 18.19
N TYR A 118 9.29 3.94 17.38
CA TYR A 118 8.71 5.23 17.73
C TYR A 118 7.88 5.15 19.01
N ALA A 119 7.01 4.15 19.15
CA ALA A 119 6.20 3.96 20.36
C ALA A 119 7.04 3.72 21.63
N LEU A 120 8.27 3.19 21.50
CA LEU A 120 9.17 2.95 22.63
C LEU A 120 10.06 4.16 22.98
N THR A 121 10.37 5.00 21.99
CA THR A 121 11.33 6.10 22.15
C THR A 121 10.69 7.47 22.24
N ASP A 122 9.46 7.63 21.74
CA ASP A 122 8.74 8.89 21.57
C ASP A 122 9.58 9.99 20.88
N SER A 123 10.56 9.59 20.07
CA SER A 123 11.53 10.49 19.46
C SER A 123 11.20 10.73 17.99
N ALA A 124 10.73 11.93 17.69
CA ALA A 124 10.46 12.36 16.31
C ALA A 124 11.71 12.34 15.42
N ILE A 125 12.90 12.62 15.98
CA ILE A 125 14.17 12.57 15.25
C ILE A 125 14.49 11.14 14.83
N VAL A 126 14.34 10.17 15.74
CA VAL A 126 14.56 8.74 15.42
C VAL A 126 13.58 8.27 14.36
N LEU A 127 12.29 8.63 14.49
CA LEU A 127 11.28 8.32 13.48
C LEU A 127 11.65 8.88 12.10
N MET A 128 12.05 10.15 12.03
CA MET A 128 12.45 10.79 10.77
C MET A 128 13.64 10.09 10.12
N LEU A 129 14.68 9.76 10.90
CA LEU A 129 15.86 9.08 10.38
C LEU A 129 15.54 7.68 9.85
N LEU A 130 14.69 6.92 10.56
CA LEU A 130 14.26 5.59 10.13
C LEU A 130 13.40 5.64 8.85
N LEU A 131 12.46 6.58 8.77
CA LEU A 131 11.67 6.79 7.56
C LEU A 131 12.53 7.22 6.38
N LEU A 132 13.50 8.13 6.59
CA LEU A 132 14.44 8.55 5.56
C LEU A 132 15.29 7.36 5.07
N GLY A 133 15.76 6.51 5.99
CA GLY A 133 16.47 5.27 5.65
C GLY A 133 15.62 4.33 4.81
N LEU A 134 14.35 4.12 5.18
CA LEU A 134 13.41 3.32 4.41
C LEU A 134 13.21 3.88 2.99
N VAL A 135 12.91 5.18 2.88
CA VAL A 135 12.73 5.84 1.57
C VAL A 135 14.01 5.72 0.73
N GLY A 136 15.20 5.88 1.34
CA GLY A 136 16.48 5.70 0.66
C GLY A 136 16.65 4.29 0.07
N VAL A 137 16.29 3.25 0.83
CA VAL A 137 16.34 1.86 0.36
C VAL A 137 15.34 1.63 -0.78
N GLU A 138 14.10 2.12 -0.66
CA GLU A 138 13.07 1.99 -1.69
C GLU A 138 13.46 2.68 -3.00
N VAL A 139 13.98 3.91 -2.92
CA VAL A 139 14.44 4.67 -4.09
C VAL A 139 15.63 3.98 -4.75
N ALA A 140 16.58 3.46 -3.97
CA ALA A 140 17.72 2.71 -4.51
C ALA A 140 17.28 1.42 -5.21
N LEU A 141 16.32 0.70 -4.63
CA LEU A 141 15.78 -0.53 -5.20
C LEU A 141 14.99 -0.25 -6.48
N LEU A 142 14.09 0.74 -6.47
CA LEU A 142 13.33 1.18 -7.64
C LEU A 142 14.26 1.69 -8.74
N GLY A 143 15.29 2.48 -8.39
CA GLY A 143 16.30 2.96 -9.32
C GLY A 143 17.05 1.82 -10.00
N ARG A 144 17.46 0.79 -9.25
CA ARG A 144 18.11 -0.42 -9.79
C ARG A 144 17.18 -1.19 -10.73
N ILE A 145 15.92 -1.39 -10.36
CA ILE A 145 14.93 -2.08 -11.20
C ILE A 145 14.68 -1.29 -12.48
N SER A 146 14.51 0.03 -12.36
CA SER A 146 14.28 0.92 -13.49
C SER A 146 15.47 0.93 -14.46
N ALA A 147 16.70 1.04 -13.95
CA ALA A 147 17.92 1.02 -14.76
C ALA A 147 18.07 -0.29 -15.54
N ARG A 148 17.88 -1.44 -14.89
CA ARG A 148 17.88 -2.75 -15.56
C ARG A 148 16.77 -2.88 -16.60
N THR A 149 15.60 -2.35 -16.29
CA THR A 149 14.47 -2.35 -17.25
C THR A 149 14.77 -1.49 -18.47
N TRP A 150 15.50 -0.38 -18.30
CA TRP A 150 15.94 0.50 -19.39
C TRP A 150 16.98 -0.17 -20.28
N GLU A 151 17.97 -0.85 -19.69
CA GLU A 151 18.96 -1.64 -20.43
C GLU A 151 18.30 -2.67 -21.35
N ASP A 152 17.24 -3.34 -20.87
CA ASP A 152 16.52 -4.35 -21.66
C ASP A 152 15.54 -3.74 -22.67
N ASN A 153 15.11 -2.50 -22.45
CA ASN A 153 14.06 -1.82 -23.22
C ASN A 153 14.40 -0.34 -23.42
N PRO A 154 15.41 0.02 -24.25
CA PRO A 154 15.93 1.38 -24.33
C PRO A 154 14.97 2.41 -24.96
N ARG A 155 13.81 1.97 -25.46
CA ARG A 155 12.77 2.88 -25.97
C ARG A 155 11.87 3.29 -24.82
N TYR A 156 11.67 4.60 -24.62
CA TYR A 156 10.88 5.15 -23.51
C TYR A 156 9.52 4.48 -23.32
N GLY A 157 8.74 4.30 -24.39
CA GLY A 157 7.44 3.62 -24.31
C GLY A 157 7.52 2.15 -23.89
N ALA A 158 8.55 1.43 -24.34
CA ALA A 158 8.77 0.03 -23.97
C ALA A 158 9.24 -0.09 -22.52
N TRP A 159 10.17 0.78 -22.09
CA TRP A 159 10.61 0.88 -20.70
C TRP A 159 9.44 1.18 -19.77
N PHE A 160 8.64 2.20 -20.08
CA PHE A 160 7.51 2.59 -19.24
C PHE A 160 6.45 1.49 -19.15
N ALA A 161 6.10 0.87 -20.27
CA ALA A 161 5.15 -0.25 -20.29
C ALA A 161 5.69 -1.46 -19.51
N ALA A 162 6.97 -1.82 -19.69
CA ALA A 162 7.61 -2.91 -18.97
C ALA A 162 7.63 -2.65 -17.46
N LEU A 163 8.11 -1.47 -17.04
CA LEU A 163 8.23 -1.09 -15.63
C LEU A 163 6.86 -1.05 -14.94
N THR A 164 5.86 -0.43 -15.58
CA THR A 164 4.48 -0.36 -15.06
C THR A 164 3.89 -1.76 -14.91
N THR A 165 4.10 -2.63 -15.91
CA THR A 165 3.64 -4.03 -15.85
C THR A 165 4.33 -4.80 -14.73
N LYS A 166 5.64 -4.63 -14.54
CA LYS A 166 6.37 -5.26 -13.42
C LYS A 166 5.79 -4.87 -12.07
N VAL A 167 5.71 -3.57 -11.81
CA VAL A 167 5.26 -3.02 -10.53
C VAL A 167 3.82 -3.45 -10.27
N PHE A 168 2.93 -3.35 -11.26
CA PHE A 168 1.53 -3.74 -11.12
C PHE A 168 1.37 -5.22 -10.78
N LEU A 169 2.01 -6.12 -11.55
CA LEU A 169 1.92 -7.56 -11.29
C LEU A 169 2.53 -7.93 -9.93
N ALA A 170 3.62 -7.28 -9.51
CA ALA A 170 4.22 -7.51 -8.21
C ALA A 170 3.30 -7.04 -7.06
N VAL A 171 2.68 -5.86 -7.18
CA VAL A 171 1.71 -5.36 -6.19
C VAL A 171 0.49 -6.28 -6.11
N LEU A 172 -0.05 -6.70 -7.25
CA LEU A 172 -1.18 -7.63 -7.31
C LEU A 172 -0.80 -8.98 -6.65
N PHE A 173 0.37 -9.51 -6.98
CA PHE A 173 0.87 -10.75 -6.39
C PHE A 173 1.04 -10.62 -4.87
N LEU A 174 1.71 -9.58 -4.40
CA LEU A 174 2.02 -9.40 -2.99
C LEU A 174 0.75 -9.16 -2.15
N THR A 175 -0.19 -8.34 -2.65
CA THR A 175 -1.45 -8.08 -1.95
C THR A 175 -2.27 -9.36 -1.76
N HIS A 176 -2.35 -10.22 -2.78
CA HIS A 176 -2.99 -11.52 -2.65
C HIS A 176 -2.18 -12.49 -1.78
N LEU A 177 -0.85 -12.49 -1.87
CA LEU A 177 0.00 -13.32 -1.01
C LEU A 177 -0.21 -12.96 0.48
N LEU A 178 -0.22 -11.67 0.80
CA LEU A 178 -0.48 -11.18 2.17
C LEU A 178 -1.91 -11.52 2.61
N SER A 179 -2.90 -11.39 1.74
CA SER A 179 -4.29 -11.76 2.04
C SER A 179 -4.46 -13.26 2.29
N PHE A 180 -3.66 -14.09 1.62
CA PHE A 180 -3.59 -15.52 1.85
C PHE A 180 -2.92 -15.86 3.19
N LEU A 181 -1.74 -15.28 3.47
CA LEU A 181 -0.99 -15.56 4.70
C LEU A 181 -1.74 -15.03 5.94
N ASN A 182 -2.12 -13.76 5.91
CA ASN A 182 -2.74 -13.05 7.04
C ASN A 182 -3.98 -12.25 6.61
N PRO A 183 -5.14 -12.90 6.44
CA PRO A 183 -6.39 -12.21 6.14
C PRO A 183 -6.83 -11.31 7.31
N GLN A 184 -7.14 -10.04 7.02
CA GLN A 184 -7.51 -9.03 8.02
C GLN A 184 -8.95 -9.17 8.57
N ASP A 185 -9.71 -10.18 8.12
CA ASP A 185 -11.10 -10.38 8.51
C ASP A 185 -11.28 -10.75 9.99
N LYS A 186 -12.36 -10.27 10.63
CA LYS A 186 -12.67 -10.55 12.05
C LYS A 186 -13.23 -11.95 12.30
N THR A 187 -13.84 -12.60 11.29
CA THR A 187 -14.51 -13.90 11.46
C THR A 187 -13.81 -15.04 10.71
N GLY A 188 -13.80 -16.24 11.30
CA GLY A 188 -13.15 -17.41 10.71
C GLY A 188 -13.69 -17.80 9.33
N LYS A 189 -15.00 -17.66 9.11
CA LYS A 189 -15.64 -17.90 7.81
C LYS A 189 -15.12 -16.94 6.74
N LYS A 190 -15.06 -15.63 7.03
CA LYS A 190 -14.54 -14.62 6.10
C LYS A 190 -13.05 -14.81 5.82
N ARG A 191 -12.25 -15.14 6.84
CA ARG A 191 -10.83 -15.48 6.65
C ARG A 191 -10.63 -16.63 5.67
N ARG A 192 -11.43 -17.70 5.77
CA ARG A 192 -11.35 -18.84 4.85
C ARG A 192 -11.69 -18.43 3.42
N THR A 193 -12.75 -17.64 3.22
CA THR A 193 -13.14 -17.17 1.88
C THR A 193 -12.09 -16.25 1.27
N THR A 194 -11.51 -15.34 2.05
CA THR A 194 -10.44 -14.43 1.61
C THR A 194 -9.16 -15.19 1.24
N ARG A 195 -8.80 -16.22 2.00
CA ARG A 195 -7.68 -17.11 1.66
C ARG A 195 -7.96 -17.88 0.37
N ALA A 196 -9.16 -18.42 0.21
CA ALA A 196 -9.54 -19.17 -0.98
C ALA A 196 -9.48 -18.30 -2.23
N SER A 197 -10.06 -17.09 -2.19
CA SER A 197 -10.01 -16.15 -3.33
C SER A 197 -8.59 -15.71 -3.63
N ALA A 198 -7.78 -15.41 -2.61
CA ALA A 198 -6.38 -15.07 -2.79
C ALA A 198 -5.57 -16.22 -3.42
N LEU A 199 -5.80 -17.46 -2.98
CA LEU A 199 -5.13 -18.64 -3.54
C LEU A 199 -5.50 -18.85 -5.02
N VAL A 200 -6.78 -18.67 -5.38
CA VAL A 200 -7.22 -18.75 -6.78
C VAL A 200 -6.49 -17.70 -7.62
N THR A 201 -6.45 -16.44 -7.18
CA THR A 201 -5.74 -15.39 -7.92
C THR A 201 -4.24 -15.70 -8.03
N LEU A 202 -3.58 -16.11 -6.95
CA LEU A 202 -2.16 -16.48 -6.97
C LEU A 202 -1.88 -17.64 -7.93
N THR A 203 -2.75 -18.65 -7.96
CA THR A 203 -2.62 -19.82 -8.83
C THR A 203 -2.70 -19.43 -10.31
N LEU A 204 -3.55 -18.46 -10.66
CA LEU A 204 -3.67 -17.94 -12.03
C LEU A 204 -2.56 -16.95 -12.38
N LEU A 205 -2.13 -16.13 -11.43
CA LEU A 205 -1.14 -15.07 -11.64
C LEU A 205 0.29 -15.61 -11.72
N THR A 206 0.60 -16.65 -10.95
CA THR A 206 1.94 -17.26 -10.93
C THR A 206 2.40 -17.70 -12.33
N PRO A 207 1.65 -18.50 -13.12
CA PRO A 207 2.09 -18.90 -14.46
C PRO A 207 2.24 -17.71 -15.41
N VAL A 208 1.41 -16.66 -15.26
CA VAL A 208 1.54 -15.41 -16.04
C VAL A 208 2.88 -14.75 -15.77
N MET A 209 3.21 -14.52 -14.49
CA MET A 209 4.49 -13.92 -14.10
C MET A 209 5.67 -14.79 -14.54
N MET A 210 5.57 -16.10 -14.31
CA MET A 210 6.61 -17.06 -14.70
C MET A 210 6.85 -17.03 -16.20
N ARG A 211 5.81 -16.93 -17.03
CA ARG A 211 5.94 -16.86 -18.50
C ARG A 211 6.54 -15.54 -19.00
N LEU A 212 6.36 -14.44 -18.25
CA LEU A 212 6.94 -13.12 -18.52
C LEU A 212 8.42 -13.00 -18.15
N VAL A 213 9.00 -13.98 -17.45
CA VAL A 213 10.45 -14.08 -17.24
C VAL A 213 11.13 -14.50 -18.54
N ARG A 214 12.04 -13.66 -19.05
CA ARG A 214 12.76 -13.90 -20.31
C ARG A 214 13.81 -15.00 -20.15
N ASN A 215 14.70 -14.88 -19.18
CA ASN A 215 15.75 -15.86 -18.90
C ASN A 215 15.42 -16.67 -17.65
N LYS A 216 15.28 -17.99 -17.75
CA LYS A 216 14.98 -18.88 -16.60
C LYS A 216 16.23 -19.16 -15.76
N THR A 217 16.95 -18.10 -15.40
CA THR A 217 18.19 -18.14 -14.63
C THR A 217 18.04 -17.29 -13.36
N GLY A 218 19.03 -17.36 -12.48
CA GLY A 218 19.04 -16.60 -11.23
C GLY A 218 19.35 -17.48 -10.03
N THR A 219 19.72 -16.83 -8.93
CA THR A 219 19.93 -17.46 -7.63
C THR A 219 18.61 -17.96 -7.07
N TYR A 220 17.53 -17.21 -7.28
CA TYR A 220 16.19 -17.52 -6.80
C TYR A 220 15.35 -18.32 -7.82
N ASN A 221 15.98 -19.20 -8.60
CA ASN A 221 15.28 -20.02 -9.58
C ASN A 221 14.48 -21.15 -8.88
N PRO A 222 13.14 -21.20 -9.03
CA PRO A 222 12.32 -22.24 -8.43
C PRO A 222 12.65 -23.65 -8.95
N GLU A 223 13.02 -23.83 -10.22
CA GLU A 223 13.39 -25.14 -10.78
C GLU A 223 14.63 -25.71 -10.10
N ARG A 224 15.61 -24.86 -9.76
CA ARG A 224 16.81 -25.27 -9.02
C ARG A 224 16.46 -25.70 -7.59
N LEU A 225 15.53 -24.99 -6.94
CA LEU A 225 15.02 -25.37 -5.63
C LEU A 225 14.30 -26.72 -5.70
N PHE A 226 13.33 -26.89 -6.60
CA PHE A 226 12.62 -28.16 -6.76
C PHE A 226 13.58 -29.32 -7.05
N ARG A 227 14.52 -29.16 -7.98
CA ARG A 227 15.47 -30.22 -8.32
C ARG A 227 16.35 -30.64 -7.13
N ARG A 228 16.72 -29.70 -6.24
CA ARG A 228 17.56 -29.98 -5.06
C ARG A 228 16.83 -30.78 -3.97
N TRP A 229 15.50 -30.67 -3.87
CA TRP A 229 14.73 -31.32 -2.80
C TRP A 229 14.13 -32.67 -3.22
N PHE A 230 13.97 -32.92 -4.52
CA PHE A 230 13.33 -34.13 -5.06
C PHE A 230 14.28 -35.10 -5.77
N HIS A 231 15.59 -34.85 -5.70
CA HIS A 231 16.67 -35.76 -6.10
C HIS A 231 17.70 -35.85 -4.98
#